data_AF-A0A1A8HCQ1-F1
#
_entry.id   AF-A0A1A8HCQ1-F1
#
_cell.length_a   1.000
_cell.length_b   1.000
_cell.length_c   1.000
_cell.angle_alpha   90.00
_cell.angle_beta   90.00
_cell.angle_gamma   90.00
#
_symmetry.space_group_name_H-M   'P 1'
#
loop_
_entity.id
_entity.type
_entity.pdbx_description
1 polymer ?
#
loop_
_entity_poly.entity_id
_entity_poly.type
_entity_poly.pdbx_seq_one_letter_code
_entity_poly.pdbx_strand_id
1 'polypeptide(L)'
;SCCQAQLGDLGTTCYSKGGMILCRSDYIRLFGHSGACNACGQSIPANEMVMRAQGSVYHLKCFSCATCRNRLIPGDRFHYINGTIFCEHDRPGAALLNSHLSPLQSTSVLTDQKVC
;
A
#
# COMPACT_ATOMS: atom_id res chain seq x y z
N SER A 1 -24.26 21.83 -5.71
CA SER A 1 -22.83 21.67 -6.02
C SER A 1 -22.57 20.22 -6.40
N CYS A 2 -22.83 19.90 -7.66
CA CYS A 2 -22.28 18.71 -8.31
C CYS A 2 -20.82 19.00 -8.70
N CYS A 3 -20.04 17.99 -9.04
CA CYS A 3 -18.63 18.01 -9.46
C CYS A 3 -18.24 18.94 -10.66
N GLN A 4 -18.94 20.05 -10.91
CA GLN A 4 -18.85 20.94 -12.08
C GLN A 4 -18.95 20.26 -13.46
N ALA A 5 -18.91 18.93 -13.52
CA ALA A 5 -19.03 18.13 -14.71
C ALA A 5 -20.51 17.97 -15.08
N GLN A 6 -20.81 18.06 -16.38
CA GLN A 6 -22.11 17.65 -16.87
C GLN A 6 -22.25 16.15 -16.62
N LEU A 7 -23.23 15.75 -15.81
CA LEU A 7 -23.46 14.34 -15.51
C LEU A 7 -23.67 13.50 -16.78
N GLY A 8 -24.16 14.12 -17.87
CA GLY A 8 -24.26 13.47 -19.19
C GLY A 8 -22.93 13.00 -19.77
N ASP A 9 -21.80 13.62 -19.40
CA ASP A 9 -20.47 13.30 -19.92
C ASP A 9 -19.73 12.25 -19.06
N LEU A 10 -20.15 12.06 -17.80
CA LEU A 10 -19.54 11.12 -16.84
C LEU A 10 -20.23 9.74 -16.79
N GLY A 11 -21.36 9.59 -17.48
CA GLY A 11 -22.12 8.34 -17.59
C GLY A 11 -23.64 8.53 -17.45
N THR A 12 -24.42 7.49 -17.73
CA THR A 12 -25.90 7.55 -17.75
C THR A 12 -26.56 7.40 -16.37
N THR A 13 -25.79 7.29 -15.28
CA THR A 13 -26.32 6.98 -13.94
C THR A 13 -25.88 7.99 -12.90
N CYS A 14 -26.85 8.52 -12.15
CA CYS A 14 -26.64 9.37 -10.97
C CYS A 14 -27.12 8.65 -9.70
N TYR A 15 -26.65 9.12 -8.54
CA TYR A 15 -27.03 8.58 -7.22
C TYR A 15 -27.81 9.65 -6.45
N SER A 16 -28.97 9.29 -5.90
CA SER A 16 -29.78 10.19 -5.07
C SER A 16 -29.73 9.79 -3.60
N LYS A 17 -29.34 10.70 -2.70
CA LYS A 17 -29.40 10.47 -1.24
C LYS A 17 -29.52 11.78 -0.48
N GLY A 18 -30.46 11.84 0.47
CA GLY A 18 -30.65 13.02 1.33
C GLY A 18 -30.97 14.32 0.56
N GLY A 19 -31.75 14.23 -0.53
CA GLY A 19 -32.07 15.37 -1.38
C GLY A 19 -30.96 15.82 -2.33
N MET A 20 -29.79 15.15 -2.32
CA MET A 20 -28.68 15.43 -3.24
C MET A 20 -28.66 14.45 -4.40
N ILE A 21 -28.36 14.96 -5.60
CA ILE A 21 -27.99 14.16 -6.78
C ILE A 21 -26.47 14.22 -6.91
N LEU A 22 -25.83 13.06 -6.88
CA LEU A 22 -24.38 12.90 -6.82
C LEU A 22 -23.88 12.02 -7.96
N CYS A 23 -22.67 12.30 -8.44
CA CYS A 23 -21.95 11.35 -9.27
C CYS A 23 -21.47 10.16 -8.42
N ARG A 24 -21.04 9.07 -9.07
CA ARG A 24 -20.53 7.88 -8.39
C ARG A 24 -19.41 8.20 -7.40
N SER A 25 -18.46 9.03 -7.81
CA SER A 25 -17.29 9.41 -7.01
C SER A 25 -17.68 10.17 -5.75
N ASP A 26 -18.58 11.16 -5.86
CA ASP A 26 -19.06 11.92 -4.72
C ASP A 26 -19.93 11.09 -3.79
N TYR A 27 -20.76 10.20 -4.34
CA TYR A 27 -21.55 9.28 -3.54
C TYR A 27 -20.65 8.36 -2.72
N ILE A 28 -19.61 7.75 -3.33
CA ILE A 28 -18.65 6.91 -2.61
C ILE A 28 -17.86 7.73 -1.59
N ARG A 29 -17.42 8.94 -1.94
CA ARG A 29 -16.66 9.80 -1.04
C ARG A 29 -17.45 10.22 0.21
N LEU A 30 -18.74 10.50 0.06
CA LEU A 30 -19.61 10.96 1.15
C LEU A 30 -20.28 9.82 1.92
N PHE A 31 -20.62 8.73 1.24
CA PHE A 31 -21.48 7.67 1.76
C PHE A 31 -20.93 6.26 1.58
N GLY A 32 -19.75 6.12 0.97
CA GLY A 32 -19.07 4.84 0.85
C GLY A 32 -18.50 4.38 2.19
N HIS A 33 -18.22 3.08 2.29
CA HIS A 33 -17.68 2.50 3.49
C HIS A 33 -16.18 2.81 3.62
N SER A 34 -15.82 3.66 4.59
CA SER A 34 -14.43 3.94 4.95
C SER A 34 -13.90 2.88 5.92
N GLY A 35 -12.65 2.45 5.72
CA GLY A 35 -11.95 1.53 6.64
C GLY A 35 -10.85 2.23 7.44
N ALA A 36 -10.14 1.49 8.29
CA ALA A 36 -8.92 1.97 8.96
C ALA A 36 -7.72 1.10 8.55
N CYS A 37 -6.59 1.74 8.25
CA CYS A 37 -5.38 1.03 7.85
C CYS A 37 -4.80 0.26 9.03
N ASN A 38 -4.66 -1.06 8.90
CA ASN A 38 -4.15 -1.92 9.97
C ASN A 38 -2.67 -1.68 10.31
N ALA A 39 -1.91 -1.00 9.44
CA ALA A 39 -0.49 -0.70 9.68
C ALA A 39 -0.25 0.68 10.33
N CYS A 40 -1.05 1.71 10.02
CA CYS A 40 -0.85 3.06 10.57
C CYS A 40 -2.01 3.57 11.43
N GLY A 41 -3.11 2.82 11.53
CA GLY A 41 -4.31 3.17 12.30
C GLY A 41 -5.16 4.30 11.71
N GLN A 42 -4.68 4.98 10.65
CA GLN A 42 -5.39 6.10 10.06
C GLN A 42 -6.58 5.64 9.21
N SER A 43 -7.62 6.48 9.12
CA SER A 43 -8.77 6.22 8.26
C SER A 43 -8.37 6.20 6.80
N ILE A 44 -9.00 5.29 6.05
CA ILE A 44 -8.88 5.18 4.60
C ILE A 44 -10.18 5.71 3.99
N PRO A 45 -10.13 6.78 3.18
CA PRO A 45 -11.25 7.27 2.40
C PRO A 45 -11.86 6.16 1.53
N ALA A 46 -13.19 6.14 1.41
CA ALA A 46 -13.90 5.09 0.66
C ALA A 46 -13.58 5.08 -0.85
N ASN A 47 -13.01 6.16 -1.39
CA ASN A 47 -12.58 6.29 -2.77
C ASN A 47 -11.07 6.03 -2.96
N GLU A 48 -10.31 5.77 -1.90
CA GLU A 48 -8.88 5.45 -1.99
C GLU A 48 -8.67 3.97 -2.33
N MET A 49 -7.68 3.68 -3.17
CA MET A 49 -7.27 2.31 -3.45
C MET A 49 -6.53 1.69 -2.26
N VAL A 50 -6.83 0.43 -1.97
CA VAL A 50 -6.30 -0.29 -0.80
C VAL A 50 -5.71 -1.63 -1.16
N MET A 51 -4.76 -2.09 -0.34
CA MET A 51 -4.37 -3.49 -0.26
C MET A 51 -5.23 -4.20 0.78
N ARG A 52 -5.51 -5.49 0.53
CA ARG A 52 -6.29 -6.34 1.46
C ARG A 52 -5.52 -7.63 1.73
N ALA A 53 -5.40 -8.00 3.01
CA ALA A 53 -4.80 -9.27 3.42
C ALA A 53 -5.51 -9.80 4.67
N GLN A 54 -5.97 -11.06 4.61
CA GLN A 54 -6.64 -11.77 5.73
C GLN A 54 -7.71 -10.93 6.46
N GLY A 55 -8.53 -10.19 5.70
CA GLY A 55 -9.61 -9.35 6.25
C GLY A 55 -9.18 -7.95 6.68
N SER A 56 -7.88 -7.68 6.78
CA SER A 56 -7.34 -6.34 7.08
C SER A 56 -7.15 -5.51 5.81
N VAL A 57 -7.31 -4.18 5.95
CA VAL A 57 -7.10 -3.21 4.88
C VAL A 57 -5.88 -2.33 5.16
N TYR A 58 -5.17 -1.93 4.12
CA TYR A 58 -3.94 -1.15 4.20
C TYR A 58 -3.89 -0.10 3.09
N HIS A 59 -3.32 1.08 3.38
CA HIS A 59 -2.91 1.99 2.31
C HIS A 59 -1.88 1.30 1.40
N LEU A 60 -1.84 1.67 0.12
CA LEU A 60 -0.82 1.17 -0.82
C LEU A 60 0.62 1.43 -0.35
N LYS A 61 0.84 2.53 0.38
CA LYS A 61 2.15 2.88 0.97
C LYS A 61 2.47 2.12 2.26
N CYS A 62 1.45 1.63 2.95
CA CYS A 62 1.58 0.96 4.24
C CYS A 62 1.66 -0.57 4.12
N PHE A 63 1.37 -1.12 2.93
CA PHE A 63 1.53 -2.53 2.63
C PHE A 63 3.01 -2.82 2.31
N SER A 64 3.83 -2.85 3.35
CA SER A 64 5.28 -3.03 3.26
C SER A 64 5.79 -4.09 4.22
N CYS A 65 6.95 -4.66 3.89
CA CYS A 65 7.62 -5.64 4.73
C CYS A 65 8.04 -5.00 6.07
N ALA A 66 7.75 -5.67 7.19
CA ALA A 66 8.15 -5.21 8.51
C ALA A 66 9.67 -5.18 8.73
N THR A 67 10.42 -5.99 7.97
CA THR A 67 11.89 -6.11 8.05
C THR A 67 12.58 -5.10 7.13
N CYS A 68 12.60 -5.34 5.81
CA CYS A 68 13.30 -4.45 4.86
C CYS A 68 12.56 -3.15 4.51
N ARG A 69 11.32 -2.97 4.98
CA ARG A 69 10.46 -1.81 4.66
C ARG A 69 10.10 -1.65 3.18
N ASN A 70 10.47 -2.60 2.32
CA ASN A 70 10.08 -2.57 0.91
C ASN A 70 8.56 -2.63 0.77
N ARG A 71 8.00 -1.81 -0.12
CA ARG A 71 6.57 -1.82 -0.45
C ARG A 71 6.28 -2.99 -1.38
N LEU A 72 5.22 -3.72 -1.06
CA LEU A 72 4.74 -4.82 -1.87
C LEU A 72 3.67 -4.32 -2.83
N ILE A 73 3.75 -4.74 -4.09
CA ILE A 73 2.81 -4.39 -5.16
C ILE A 73 2.03 -5.63 -5.63
N PRO A 74 0.93 -5.46 -6.40
CA PRO A 74 0.23 -6.61 -6.96
C PRO A 74 1.18 -7.45 -7.82
N GLY A 75 1.24 -8.75 -7.52
CA GLY A 75 2.18 -9.70 -8.13
C GLY A 75 3.30 -10.16 -7.21
N ASP A 76 3.63 -9.39 -6.16
CA ASP A 76 4.66 -9.78 -5.19
C ASP A 76 4.21 -10.93 -4.30
N ARG A 77 5.13 -11.85 -4.02
CA ARG A 77 4.94 -12.88 -2.99
C ARG A 77 5.29 -12.32 -1.61
N PHE A 78 4.47 -12.67 -0.63
CA PHE A 78 4.61 -12.20 0.74
C PHE A 78 4.11 -13.22 1.76
N HIS A 79 4.53 -13.05 3.01
CA HIS A 79 4.04 -13.79 4.15
C HIS A 79 3.26 -12.88 5.08
N TYR A 80 2.18 -13.41 5.67
CA TYR A 80 1.36 -12.71 6.64
C TYR A 80 1.30 -13.51 7.93
N ILE A 81 1.85 -12.96 9.02
CA ILE A 81 2.00 -13.64 10.30
C ILE A 81 1.53 -12.69 11.39
N ASN A 82 0.48 -13.07 12.14
CA ASN A 82 -0.06 -12.31 13.27
C ASN A 82 -0.28 -10.82 12.95
N GLY A 83 -0.87 -10.51 11.79
CA GLY A 83 -1.13 -9.12 11.38
C GLY A 83 0.06 -8.39 10.75
N THR A 84 1.22 -9.04 10.67
CA THR A 84 2.46 -8.46 10.17
C THR A 84 2.83 -9.02 8.80
N ILE A 85 3.24 -8.14 7.90
CA ILE A 85 3.55 -8.47 6.51
C ILE A 85 5.07 -8.57 6.33
N PHE A 86 5.52 -9.63 5.65
CA PHE A 86 6.92 -9.86 5.30
C PHE A 86 7.04 -10.14 3.80
N CYS A 87 8.07 -9.63 3.14
CA CYS A 87 8.34 -10.03 1.76
C CYS A 87 8.79 -11.50 1.72
N GLU A 88 8.83 -12.09 0.53
CA GLU A 88 9.30 -13.46 0.32
C GLU A 88 10.68 -13.77 0.95
N HIS A 89 11.58 -12.79 0.97
CA HIS A 89 12.95 -12.96 1.45
C HIS A 89 13.11 -12.84 2.97
N ASP A 90 12.18 -12.16 3.66
CA ASP A 90 12.31 -11.77 5.07
C ASP A 90 11.37 -12.57 6.00
N ARG A 91 11.00 -13.79 5.62
CA ARG A 91 10.08 -14.61 6.42
C ARG A 91 10.65 -14.89 7.83
N PRO A 92 9.96 -14.48 8.90
CA PRO A 92 10.35 -14.84 10.27
C PRO A 92 10.35 -16.35 10.45
N GLY A 93 11.44 -16.90 10.99
CA GLY A 93 11.59 -18.34 11.21
C GLY A 93 12.19 -19.12 10.04
N ALA A 94 12.45 -18.50 8.88
CA ALA A 94 13.26 -19.13 7.82
C ALA A 94 14.77 -19.17 8.15
N ALA A 95 15.18 -18.47 9.22
CA ALA A 95 16.58 -18.32 9.64
C ALA A 95 17.27 -19.61 10.13
N LEU A 96 16.62 -20.78 10.12
CA LEU A 96 17.27 -22.05 10.44
C LEU A 96 17.77 -22.84 9.23
N LEU A 97 17.51 -22.40 7.99
CA LEU A 97 17.88 -23.19 6.81
C LEU A 97 18.67 -22.50 5.72
N ASN A 98 19.04 -21.21 5.80
CA ASN A 98 19.96 -20.65 4.81
C ASN A 98 20.83 -19.51 5.34
N SER A 99 22.04 -19.87 5.75
CA SER A 99 23.20 -18.99 5.84
C SER A 99 23.70 -18.66 4.44
N HIS A 100 23.47 -17.45 3.89
CA HIS A 100 24.49 -16.80 3.04
C HIS A 100 24.21 -15.31 2.73
N LEU A 101 25.15 -14.48 3.22
CA LEU A 101 25.71 -13.24 2.66
C LEU A 101 24.83 -11.99 2.46
N SER A 102 25.01 -11.04 3.38
CA SER A 102 24.94 -9.61 3.10
C SER A 102 26.05 -9.20 2.13
N PRO A 103 25.80 -8.37 1.10
CA PRO A 103 26.86 -7.63 0.44
C PRO A 103 27.30 -6.49 1.38
N LEU A 104 28.50 -6.60 1.94
CA LEU A 104 29.20 -5.44 2.48
C LEU A 104 29.64 -4.57 1.30
N GLN A 105 29.14 -3.33 1.25
CA GLN A 105 29.80 -2.15 0.69
C GLN A 105 29.01 -0.96 1.25
N SER A 106 29.57 -0.09 2.10
CA SER A 106 30.40 1.01 1.63
C SER A 106 31.07 1.70 2.82
N THR A 107 32.39 1.62 2.93
CA THR A 107 33.19 2.71 3.50
C THR A 107 34.47 2.82 2.70
N SER A 108 34.60 3.97 2.04
CA SER A 108 35.72 4.43 1.24
C SER A 108 37.00 4.43 2.08
N VAL A 109 38.03 3.68 1.65
CA VAL A 109 39.40 3.90 2.11
C VAL A 109 40.21 4.30 0.89
N LEU A 110 40.65 5.55 0.92
CA LEU A 110 41.60 6.14 -0.02
C LEU A 110 42.92 5.39 0.07
N THR A 111 43.45 4.92 -1.06
CA THR A 111 44.90 4.75 -1.21
C THR A 111 45.33 5.36 -2.53
N ASP A 112 46.18 6.37 -2.36
CA ASP A 112 46.87 7.21 -3.31
C ASP A 112 47.90 6.41 -4.15
N GLN A 113 48.02 6.79 -5.43
CA GLN A 113 49.16 6.67 -6.35
C GLN A 113 49.96 5.35 -6.46
N LYS A 114 50.16 4.87 -7.69
CA LYS A 114 51.21 5.40 -8.59
C LYS A 114 51.12 4.81 -10.01
N VAL A 115 51.33 5.71 -10.96
CA VAL A 115 51.50 5.53 -12.39
C VAL A 115 52.73 4.67 -12.72
N CYS A 116 52.55 3.68 -13.58
CA CYS A 116 53.46 3.35 -14.69
C CYS A 116 52.69 2.64 -15.81
#